data_AF-A0A133VHH2-F1
#
_entry.id   AF-A0A133VHH2-F1
#
_cell.length_a   1.000
_cell.length_b   1.000
_cell.length_c   1.000
_cell.angle_alpha   90.00
_cell.angle_beta   90.00
_cell.angle_gamma   90.00
#
_symmetry.space_group_name_H-M   'P 1'
#
loop_
_entity.id
_entity.type
_entity.pdbx_description
1 polymer ?
#
loop_
_entity_poly.entity_id
_entity_poly.type
_entity_poly.pdbx_seq_one_letter_code
_entity_poly.pdbx_strand_id
1 'polypeptide(L)'
;NHPLGRTLYVIEVENLNEALEYVDESVQTVGVSSEKRKEELKEKFTLLGVDRVTDIGKMGSPHLSAPQDGAYTISRMGRWVSVR
;
A
#
# COMPACT_ATOMS: atom_id res chain seq x y z
N ASN A 1 5.01 20.32 -10.13
CA ASN A 1 6.36 19.87 -9.75
C ASN A 1 6.56 20.01 -8.26
N HIS A 2 6.15 19.00 -7.49
CA HIS A 2 6.34 18.99 -6.04
C HIS A 2 7.79 18.58 -5.71
N PRO A 3 8.54 19.34 -4.90
CA PRO A 3 9.98 19.11 -4.69
C PRO A 3 10.30 17.82 -3.93
N LEU A 4 9.32 17.23 -3.21
CA LEU A 4 9.54 16.03 -2.38
C LEU A 4 9.59 14.69 -3.15
N GLY A 5 9.42 14.67 -4.47
CA GLY A 5 9.23 13.43 -5.25
C GLY A 5 10.47 12.87 -5.97
N ARG A 6 11.68 13.38 -5.71
CA ARG A 6 12.90 13.02 -6.49
C ARG A 6 14.05 12.47 -5.67
N THR A 7 13.83 12.19 -4.40
CA THR A 7 14.82 11.56 -3.52
C THR A 7 14.35 10.17 -3.18
N LEU A 8 15.27 9.22 -3.24
CA LEU A 8 15.04 7.84 -2.86
C LEU A 8 16.23 7.36 -2.02
N TYR A 9 15.93 6.59 -0.98
CA TYR A 9 16.92 5.87 -0.21
C TYR A 9 16.97 4.43 -0.73
N VAL A 10 18.18 3.90 -0.90
CA VAL A 10 18.39 2.51 -1.30
C VAL A 10 19.07 1.82 -0.13
N ILE A 11 18.46 0.71 0.30
CA ILE A 11 18.97 -0.13 1.38
C ILE A 11 19.13 -1.52 0.78
N GLU A 12 20.33 -2.08 0.91
CA GLU A 12 20.59 -3.47 0.56
C GLU A 12 20.08 -4.38 1.66
N VAL A 13 19.48 -5.51 1.26
CA VAL A 13 18.96 -6.55 2.16
C VAL A 13 19.36 -7.90 1.59
N GLU A 14 19.73 -8.85 2.45
CA GLU A 14 20.12 -10.20 2.01
C GLU A 14 18.89 -10.99 1.55
N ASN A 15 17.74 -10.72 2.18
CA ASN A 15 16.46 -11.30 1.78
C ASN A 15 15.28 -10.34 2.05
N LEU A 16 14.14 -10.58 1.39
CA LEU A 16 13.01 -9.64 1.47
C LEU A 16 12.35 -9.54 2.85
N ASN A 17 12.54 -10.50 3.77
CA ASN A 17 11.96 -10.35 5.10
C ASN A 17 12.68 -9.30 5.93
N GLU A 18 13.96 -9.00 5.65
CA GLU A 18 14.68 -7.90 6.31
C GLU A 18 14.07 -6.54 5.97
N ALA A 19 13.39 -6.42 4.83
CA ALA A 19 12.66 -5.20 4.49
C ALA A 19 11.55 -4.86 5.51
N LEU A 20 11.06 -5.84 6.27
CA LEU A 20 10.05 -5.63 7.32
C LEU A 20 10.58 -4.78 8.48
N GLU A 21 11.89 -4.76 8.71
CA GLU A 21 12.51 -3.96 9.79
C GLU A 21 12.46 -2.45 9.52
N TYR A 22 12.25 -2.07 8.26
CA TYR A 22 12.18 -0.68 7.80
C TYR A 22 10.73 -0.19 7.59
N VAL A 23 9.75 -0.97 8.03
CA VAL A 23 8.33 -0.70 7.80
C VAL A 23 7.57 -0.65 9.11
N ASP A 24 6.80 0.42 9.27
CA ASP A 24 5.84 0.63 10.35
C ASP A 24 4.57 1.29 9.79
N GLU A 25 3.69 1.71 10.69
CA GLU A 25 2.42 2.39 10.40
C GLU A 25 2.59 3.74 9.67
N SER A 26 3.79 4.31 9.59
CA SER A 26 4.05 5.51 8.79
C SER A 26 4.17 5.22 7.29
N VAL A 27 4.33 3.95 6.91
CA VAL A 27 4.48 3.53 5.51
C VAL A 27 3.12 3.30 4.87
N GLN A 28 2.67 4.26 4.06
CA GLN A 28 1.37 4.18 3.39
C GLN A 28 1.31 3.10 2.29
N THR A 29 2.36 2.95 1.47
CA THR A 29 2.30 2.07 0.30
C THR A 29 3.62 1.35 0.06
N VAL A 30 3.55 0.03 -0.06
CA VAL A 30 4.67 -0.83 -0.46
C VAL A 30 4.44 -1.34 -1.89
N GLY A 31 5.44 -1.12 -2.75
CA GLY A 31 5.48 -1.66 -4.10
C GLY A 31 6.36 -2.90 -4.19
N VAL A 32 5.85 -3.99 -4.77
CA VAL A 32 6.60 -5.24 -4.98
C VAL A 32 6.67 -5.55 -6.48
N SER A 33 7.84 -5.96 -6.98
CA SER A 33 8.05 -6.20 -8.42
C SER A 33 7.57 -7.57 -8.91
N SER A 34 7.38 -8.53 -8.00
CA SER A 34 7.02 -9.92 -8.31
C SER A 34 5.72 -10.30 -7.62
N GLU A 35 4.74 -10.78 -8.40
CA GLU A 35 3.45 -11.26 -7.88
C GLU A 35 3.60 -12.32 -6.79
N LYS A 36 4.47 -13.30 -7.02
CA LYS A 36 4.71 -14.38 -6.04
C LYS A 36 5.20 -13.82 -4.71
N ARG A 37 6.19 -12.94 -4.74
CA ARG A 37 6.76 -12.33 -3.53
C ARG A 37 5.77 -11.39 -2.84
N LYS A 38 4.92 -10.71 -3.61
CA LYS A 38 3.84 -9.86 -3.08
C LYS A 38 2.84 -10.68 -2.29
N GLU A 39 2.42 -11.83 -2.83
CA GLU A 39 1.52 -12.76 -2.13
C GLU A 39 2.14 -13.29 -0.83
N GLU A 40 3.43 -13.60 -0.82
CA GLU A 40 4.16 -14.09 0.37
C GLU A 40 4.32 -13.02 1.48
N LEU A 41 4.39 -11.73 1.11
CA LEU A 41 4.74 -10.65 2.03
C LEU A 41 3.59 -9.73 2.41
N LYS A 42 2.51 -9.68 1.61
CA LYS A 42 1.42 -8.69 1.80
C LYS A 42 0.86 -8.71 3.21
N GLU A 43 0.65 -9.89 3.77
CA GLU A 43 0.07 -10.04 5.11
C GLU A 43 1.02 -9.48 6.18
N LYS A 44 2.32 -9.78 6.06
CA LYS A 44 3.35 -9.29 6.99
C LYS A 44 3.42 -7.76 6.97
N PHE A 45 3.42 -7.15 5.79
CA PHE A 45 3.39 -5.70 5.67
C PHE A 45 2.11 -5.09 6.24
N THR A 46 0.93 -5.67 5.96
CA THR A 46 -0.33 -5.15 6.50
C THR A 46 -0.42 -5.27 8.02
N LEU A 47 0.19 -6.30 8.62
CA LEU A 47 0.26 -6.45 10.08
C LEU A 47 1.14 -5.38 10.75
N LEU A 48 2.09 -4.80 10.00
CA LEU A 48 2.92 -3.68 10.45
C LEU A 48 2.27 -2.31 10.25
N GLY A 49 1.04 -2.26 9.72
CA GLY A 49 0.28 -1.02 9.52
C GLY A 49 0.35 -0.44 8.11
N VAL A 50 0.88 -1.16 7.13
CA VAL A 50 0.89 -0.70 5.73
C VAL A 50 -0.53 -0.70 5.15
N ASP A 51 -0.99 0.45 4.64
CA ASP A 51 -2.33 0.58 4.06
C ASP A 51 -2.48 -0.18 2.74
N ARG A 52 -1.44 -0.18 1.90
CA ARG A 52 -1.51 -0.77 0.56
C ARG A 52 -0.23 -1.47 0.13
N VAL A 53 -0.38 -2.72 -0.30
CA VAL A 53 0.65 -3.49 -0.98
C VAL A 53 0.26 -3.66 -2.46
N THR A 54 1.11 -3.21 -3.38
CA THR A 54 0.79 -3.14 -4.81
C THR A 54 2.00 -3.43 -5.70
N ASP A 55 1.82 -3.35 -7.02
CA ASP A 55 2.90 -3.55 -7.99
C ASP A 55 3.74 -2.28 -8.09
N ILE A 56 5.06 -2.43 -8.26
CA ILE A 56 5.91 -1.29 -8.61
C ILE A 56 5.36 -0.63 -9.89
N GLY A 57 5.30 0.70 -9.89
CA GLY A 57 4.71 1.50 -10.98
C GLY A 57 3.21 1.80 -10.81
N LYS A 58 2.49 1.09 -9.93
CA LYS A 58 1.06 1.37 -9.61
C LYS A 58 0.86 2.11 -8.28
N MET A 59 1.95 2.48 -7.61
CA MET A 59 1.91 3.17 -6.31
C MET A 59 1.25 4.56 -6.36
N GLY A 60 1.32 5.25 -7.51
CA GLY A 60 0.66 6.56 -7.69
C GLY A 60 -0.80 6.49 -8.13
N SER A 61 -1.32 5.29 -8.41
CA SER A 61 -2.61 5.09 -9.08
C SER A 61 -3.50 4.10 -8.32
N PRO A 62 -3.98 4.46 -7.11
CA PRO A 62 -4.93 3.60 -6.39
C PRO A 62 -6.23 3.43 -7.18
N HIS A 63 -6.91 2.30 -6.97
CA HIS A 63 -8.26 2.09 -7.49
C HIS A 63 -9.22 3.13 -6.90
N LEU A 64 -10.22 3.57 -7.66
CA LEU A 64 -11.18 4.61 -7.21
C LEU A 64 -11.88 4.26 -5.89
N SER A 65 -12.19 2.98 -5.69
CA SER A 65 -12.83 2.46 -4.48
C SER A 65 -11.86 2.05 -3.38
N ALA A 66 -10.55 2.22 -3.58
CA ALA A 66 -9.57 1.86 -2.57
C ALA A 66 -9.79 2.68 -1.30
N PRO A 67 -9.79 2.05 -0.12
CA PRO A 67 -9.79 2.80 1.13
C PRO A 67 -8.54 3.66 1.22
N GLN A 68 -8.70 4.86 1.77
CA GLN A 68 -7.60 5.75 2.09
C GLN A 68 -7.59 5.95 3.60
N ASP A 69 -6.48 5.63 4.25
CA ASP A 69 -6.29 5.75 5.71
C ASP A 69 -7.44 5.06 6.48
N GLY A 70 -7.84 3.87 6.03
CA GLY A 70 -8.96 3.09 6.60
C GLY A 70 -10.37 3.63 6.28
N ALA A 71 -10.50 4.73 5.54
CA ALA A 71 -11.79 5.31 5.19
C ALA A 71 -12.30 4.85 3.82
N TYR A 72 -13.54 4.35 3.78
CA TYR A 72 -14.26 4.03 2.55
C TYR A 72 -15.08 5.24 2.06
N THR A 73 -14.39 6.29 1.63
CA THR A 73 -15.05 7.58 1.32
C THR A 73 -16.13 7.45 0.23
N ILE A 74 -15.87 6.67 -0.82
CA ILE A 74 -16.85 6.46 -1.90
C ILE A 74 -18.12 5.76 -1.41
N SER A 75 -18.01 4.79 -0.50
CA SER A 75 -19.18 4.09 0.05
C SER A 75 -20.06 4.99 0.91
N ARG A 76 -19.50 6.09 1.43
CA ARG A 76 -20.23 7.09 2.23
C ARG A 76 -20.87 8.20 1.39
N MET A 77 -20.57 8.30 0.09
CA MET A 77 -21.16 9.32 -0.79
C MET A 77 -22.52 8.91 -1.38
N GLY A 78 -22.83 7.60 -1.42
CA GLY A 78 -24.09 7.08 -1.94
C GLY A 78 -25.12 6.79 -0.85
N ARG A 79 -26.41 6.93 -1.19
CA ARG A 79 -27.50 6.43 -0.35
C ARG A 79 -27.69 4.94 -0.60
N TRP A 80 -27.50 4.11 0.41
CA TRP A 80 -27.84 2.70 0.38
C TRP A 80 -29.36 2.53 0.53
N VAL A 81 -30.01 1.89 -0.45
CA VAL A 81 -31.45 1.61 -0.43
C VAL A 81 -31.65 0.12 -0.67
N SER A 82 -32.43 -0.52 0.20
CA SER A 82 -32.89 -1.89 0.02
C SER A 82 -34.40 -1.85 -0.13
N VAL A 83 -34.91 -2.49 -1.18
CA VAL A 83 -36.34 -2.71 -1.39
C VAL A 83 -36.54 -4.21 -1.38
N ARG A 84 -37.45 -4.68 -0.54
CA ARG A 84 -37.84 -6.09 -0.43
C ARG A 84 -39.12 -6.34 -1.21
#